data_AF-A0A6B2H3W8-F1
#
_entry.id   AF-A0A6B2H3W8-F1
#
_cell.length_a   1.000
_cell.length_b   1.000
_cell.length_c   1.000
_cell.angle_alpha   90.00
_cell.angle_beta   90.00
_cell.angle_gamma   90.00
#
_symmetry.space_group_name_H-M   'P 1'
#
loop_
_entity.id
_entity.type
_entity.pdbx_description
1 polymer ?
#
loop_
_entity_poly.entity_id
_entity_poly.type
_entity_poly.pdbx_seq_one_letter_code
_entity_poly.pdbx_strand_id
1 'polypeptide(L)'
;MRINILKSLFVLGLGVTLSVGAVAQTTPKQQNKPQKQQLTPAQRQNKMLENYKKNLNLSDAQGKKLKAIQEQQVKDMQAIRNDQNLTRDQKHEKMKALHTAHQQQITAILNAEQKQKFAEMEARKEARRQEHMKDTTRGPRKGGKMQHKMPNN
;
A
#
# COMPACT_ATOMS: atom_id res chain seq x y z
N MET A 1 12.97 2.45 -41.32
CA MET A 1 12.16 3.28 -42.24
C MET A 1 10.88 3.69 -41.51
N ARG A 2 10.59 4.99 -41.46
CA ARG A 2 9.42 5.59 -40.79
C ARG A 2 8.36 5.85 -41.86
N ILE A 3 7.13 5.39 -41.66
CA ILE A 3 6.00 5.71 -42.53
C ILE A 3 4.81 6.09 -41.64
N ASN A 4 4.59 7.40 -41.50
CA ASN A 4 3.40 8.02 -40.92
C ASN A 4 2.53 8.55 -42.06
N ILE A 5 1.34 7.98 -42.24
CA ILE A 5 0.33 8.34 -43.25
C ILE A 5 -1.00 7.88 -42.59
N LEU A 6 -2.09 8.63 -42.41
CA LEU A 6 -2.74 9.64 -43.22
C LEU A 6 -3.69 10.47 -42.31
N LYS A 7 -3.78 11.78 -42.55
CA LYS A 7 -4.81 12.67 -42.00
C LYS A 7 -6.11 12.44 -42.78
N SER A 8 -7.18 11.99 -42.12
CA SER A 8 -8.52 11.92 -42.74
C SER A 8 -9.46 12.98 -42.15
N LEU A 9 -9.54 14.06 -42.92
CA LEU A 9 -10.71 14.82 -43.34
C LEU A 9 -11.96 14.90 -42.43
N PHE A 10 -12.20 16.17 -42.09
CA PHE A 10 -13.42 16.84 -41.68
C PHE A 10 -14.66 16.42 -42.48
N VAL A 11 -15.73 15.98 -41.80
CA VAL A 11 -17.09 16.00 -42.35
C VAL A 11 -18.01 16.73 -41.38
N LEU A 12 -18.55 17.81 -41.92
CA LEU A 12 -19.50 18.75 -41.37
C LEU A 12 -20.90 18.10 -41.40
N GLY A 13 -21.49 17.87 -40.23
CA GLY A 13 -22.85 17.36 -40.09
C GLY A 13 -23.65 18.24 -39.13
N LEU A 14 -24.35 19.22 -39.70
CA LEU A 14 -25.33 20.06 -39.01
C LEU A 14 -26.58 19.23 -38.71
N GLY A 15 -26.83 18.99 -37.42
CA GLY A 15 -28.06 18.39 -36.92
C GLY A 15 -28.50 19.11 -35.66
N VAL A 16 -29.30 20.17 -35.83
CA VAL A 16 -29.97 20.88 -34.73
C VAL A 16 -31.18 20.06 -34.32
N THR A 17 -31.13 19.44 -33.15
CA THR A 17 -32.33 18.94 -32.46
C THR A 17 -32.48 19.69 -31.14
N LEU A 18 -33.45 20.60 -31.10
CA LEU A 18 -33.99 21.14 -29.85
C LEU A 18 -34.77 20.02 -29.14
N SER A 19 -34.40 19.73 -27.90
CA SER A 19 -35.29 19.08 -26.94
C SER A 19 -34.98 19.67 -25.57
N VAL A 20 -35.90 20.54 -25.13
CA VAL A 20 -35.94 21.13 -23.80
C VAL A 20 -36.24 20.00 -22.81
N GLY A 21 -35.19 19.48 -22.19
CA GLY A 21 -35.28 18.60 -21.02
C GLY A 21 -34.85 19.38 -19.79
N ALA A 22 -35.80 19.59 -18.87
CA ALA A 22 -35.63 20.36 -17.65
C ALA A 22 -34.35 20.00 -16.89
N VAL A 23 -33.62 21.05 -16.48
CA VAL A 23 -32.51 20.97 -15.54
C VAL A 23 -33.01 20.49 -14.18
N ALA A 24 -32.65 19.28 -13.81
CA ALA A 24 -32.54 18.88 -12.41
C ALA A 24 -31.12 18.39 -12.19
N GLN A 25 -30.18 19.33 -12.10
CA GLN A 25 -28.81 19.09 -11.63
C GLN A 25 -28.86 18.77 -10.13
N THR A 26 -29.25 17.54 -9.76
CA THR A 26 -28.88 16.97 -8.46
C THR A 26 -27.68 16.08 -8.68
N THR A 27 -26.55 16.69 -9.01
CA THR A 27 -25.24 16.05 -8.82
C THR A 27 -25.06 15.92 -7.31
N PRO A 28 -25.08 14.71 -6.70
CA PRO A 28 -24.50 14.59 -5.38
C PRO A 28 -23.03 14.97 -5.55
N LYS A 29 -22.63 16.07 -4.90
CA LYS A 29 -21.23 16.51 -4.82
C LYS A 29 -20.37 15.29 -4.60
N GLN A 30 -19.68 14.85 -5.65
CA GLN A 30 -18.69 13.80 -5.57
C GLN A 30 -17.57 14.43 -4.76
N GLN A 31 -17.66 14.23 -3.44
CA GLN A 31 -16.73 14.74 -2.47
C GLN A 31 -15.36 14.24 -2.89
N ASN A 32 -14.57 15.15 -3.48
CA ASN A 32 -13.17 14.95 -3.81
C ASN A 32 -12.48 14.52 -2.51
N LYS A 33 -12.43 13.22 -2.25
CA LYS A 33 -11.52 12.68 -1.24
C LYS A 33 -10.14 13.04 -1.77
N PRO A 34 -9.33 13.82 -1.03
CA PRO A 34 -7.99 14.13 -1.48
C PRO A 34 -7.30 12.82 -1.81
N GLN A 35 -6.88 12.66 -3.07
CA GLN A 35 -6.12 11.50 -3.50
C GLN A 35 -4.88 11.47 -2.61
N LYS A 36 -4.84 10.51 -1.66
CA LYS A 36 -3.66 10.31 -0.82
C LYS A 36 -2.52 9.98 -1.78
N GLN A 37 -1.60 10.92 -1.92
CA GLN A 37 -0.42 10.77 -2.76
C GLN A 37 0.28 9.46 -2.39
N GLN A 38 0.34 8.53 -3.33
CA GLN A 38 0.92 7.21 -3.07
C GLN A 38 2.42 7.38 -2.89
N LEU A 39 2.93 7.07 -1.69
CA LEU A 39 4.35 7.13 -1.42
C LEU A 39 5.10 6.07 -2.25
N THR A 40 6.19 6.48 -2.90
CA THR A 40 7.11 5.56 -3.58
C THR A 40 7.69 4.56 -2.58
N PRO A 41 8.21 3.40 -3.02
CA PRO A 41 8.85 2.43 -2.12
C PRO A 41 9.96 3.05 -1.25
N ALA A 42 10.80 3.91 -1.85
CA ALA A 42 11.86 4.63 -1.14
C ALA A 42 11.30 5.60 -0.08
N GLN A 43 10.26 6.36 -0.43
CA GLN A 43 9.61 7.26 0.53
C GLN A 43 8.97 6.50 1.70
N ARG A 44 8.38 5.32 1.43
CA ARG A 44 7.82 4.46 2.48
C ARG A 44 8.92 3.94 3.42
N GLN A 45 10.06 3.51 2.89
CA GLN A 45 11.21 3.08 3.70
C GLN A 45 11.72 4.22 4.59
N ASN A 46 11.93 5.40 4.01
CA ASN A 46 12.38 6.57 4.77
C ASN A 46 11.38 6.93 5.88
N LYS A 47 10.07 6.94 5.58
CA LYS A 47 9.04 7.22 6.58
C LYS A 47 9.02 6.21 7.71
N MET A 48 9.23 4.93 7.42
CA MET A 48 9.33 3.89 8.46
C MET A 48 10.57 4.10 9.33
N LEU A 49 11.73 4.39 8.72
CA LEU A 49 12.97 4.68 9.44
C LEU A 49 12.80 5.88 10.38
N GLU A 50 12.21 6.97 9.89
CA GLU A 50 11.95 8.18 10.69
C GLU A 50 10.98 7.89 11.86
N ASN A 51 9.95 7.06 11.63
CA ASN A 51 9.07 6.61 12.71
C ASN A 51 9.84 5.82 13.78
N TYR A 52 10.71 4.89 13.39
CA TYR A 52 11.51 4.13 14.36
C TYR A 52 12.49 5.02 15.12
N LYS A 53 13.19 5.91 14.43
CA LYS A 53 14.09 6.89 15.04
C LYS A 53 13.37 7.74 16.09
N LYS A 54 12.20 8.27 15.75
CA LYS A 54 11.42 9.13 16.65
C LYS A 54 10.84 8.36 17.84
N ASN A 55 10.25 7.19 17.62
CA ASN A 55 9.57 6.45 18.68
C ASN A 55 10.53 5.73 19.63
N LEU A 56 11.71 5.35 19.14
CA LEU A 56 12.73 4.64 19.93
C LEU A 56 13.91 5.54 20.33
N ASN A 57 13.93 6.82 19.93
CA ASN A 57 15.07 7.73 20.13
C ASN A 57 16.40 7.07 19.71
N LEU A 58 16.43 6.53 18.48
CA LEU A 58 17.61 5.81 17.99
C LEU A 58 18.79 6.76 17.81
N SER A 59 19.98 6.33 18.21
CA SER A 59 21.20 7.04 17.84
C SER A 59 21.47 6.94 16.34
N ASP A 60 22.33 7.81 15.82
CA ASP A 60 22.71 7.77 14.39
C ASP A 60 23.33 6.43 13.99
N ALA A 61 24.13 5.82 14.87
CA ALA A 61 24.71 4.51 14.65
C ALA A 61 23.64 3.41 14.57
N GLN A 62 22.65 3.44 15.48
CA GLN A 62 21.51 2.50 15.45
C GLN A 62 20.65 2.73 14.21
N GLY A 63 20.40 3.99 13.82
CA GLY A 63 19.65 4.36 12.63
C GLY A 63 20.29 3.86 11.34
N LYS A 64 21.63 3.94 11.22
CA LYS A 64 22.37 3.37 10.07
C LYS A 64 22.22 1.84 10.00
N LYS A 65 22.34 1.15 11.14
CA LYS A 65 22.12 -0.32 11.20
C LYS A 65 20.69 -0.69 10.83
N LEU A 66 19.70 0.04 11.35
CA LEU A 66 18.29 -0.17 11.03
C LEU A 66 18.01 0.01 9.53
N LYS A 67 18.59 1.04 8.91
CA LYS A 67 18.45 1.27 7.46
C LYS A 67 18.98 0.08 6.66
N ALA A 68 20.17 -0.44 6.99
CA ALA A 68 20.73 -1.61 6.32
C ALA A 68 19.87 -2.87 6.48
N ILE A 69 19.37 -3.13 7.70
CA ILE A 69 18.43 -4.22 7.98
C ILE A 69 17.16 -4.09 7.12
N GLN A 70 16.61 -2.88 7.02
CA GLN A 70 15.39 -2.62 6.26
C GLN A 70 15.57 -2.78 4.74
N GLU A 71 16.71 -2.34 4.21
CA GLU A 71 17.07 -2.51 2.80
C GLU A 71 17.19 -4.00 2.45
N GLN A 72 17.84 -4.78 3.31
CA GLN A 72 17.94 -6.23 3.13
C GLN A 72 16.57 -6.90 3.17
N GLN A 73 15.73 -6.55 4.15
CA GLN A 73 14.37 -7.09 4.25
C GLN A 73 13.56 -6.85 2.97
N VAL A 74 13.68 -5.67 2.36
CA VAL A 74 12.96 -5.37 1.12
C VAL A 74 13.44 -6.24 -0.04
N LYS A 75 14.74 -6.48 -0.16
CA LYS A 75 15.30 -7.39 -1.16
C LYS A 75 14.80 -8.81 -0.95
N ASP A 76 14.82 -9.31 0.29
CA ASP A 76 14.37 -10.67 0.61
C ASP A 76 12.87 -10.85 0.36
N MET A 77 12.05 -9.85 0.72
CA MET A 77 10.63 -9.86 0.38
C MET A 77 10.40 -9.89 -1.14
N GLN A 78 11.16 -9.11 -1.91
CA GLN A 78 11.05 -9.12 -3.37
C GLN A 78 11.46 -10.48 -3.95
N ALA A 79 12.54 -11.08 -3.44
CA ALA A 79 12.99 -12.41 -3.85
C ALA A 79 11.89 -13.46 -3.60
N ILE A 80 11.34 -13.54 -2.39
CA ILE A 80 10.26 -14.49 -2.05
C ILE A 80 9.01 -14.24 -2.91
N ARG A 81 8.67 -12.98 -3.17
CA ARG A 81 7.48 -12.63 -3.96
C ARG A 81 7.63 -13.07 -5.42
N ASN A 82 8.82 -12.84 -6.00
CA ASN A 82 9.10 -13.07 -7.41
C ASN A 82 9.52 -14.51 -7.71
N ASP A 83 9.87 -15.31 -6.70
CA ASP A 83 10.23 -16.72 -6.85
C ASP A 83 9.05 -17.54 -7.40
N GLN A 84 9.17 -18.02 -8.64
CA GLN A 84 8.12 -18.79 -9.31
C GLN A 84 8.07 -20.26 -8.87
N ASN A 85 9.11 -20.72 -8.16
CA ASN A 85 9.18 -22.12 -7.70
C ASN A 85 8.42 -22.34 -6.39
N LEU A 86 7.92 -21.28 -5.75
CA LEU A 86 7.22 -21.36 -4.48
C LEU A 86 5.71 -21.27 -4.65
N THR A 87 4.98 -22.16 -3.97
CA THR A 87 3.54 -22.05 -3.81
C THR A 87 3.16 -20.84 -2.96
N ARG A 88 1.89 -20.47 -2.97
CA ARG A 88 1.38 -19.35 -2.16
C ARG A 88 1.61 -19.58 -0.66
N ASP A 89 1.39 -20.80 -0.18
CA ASP A 89 1.58 -21.15 1.23
C ASP A 89 3.06 -21.14 1.62
N GLN A 90 3.94 -21.67 0.75
CA GLN A 90 5.39 -21.58 0.97
C GLN A 90 5.88 -20.14 1.00
N LYS A 91 5.37 -19.26 0.11
CA LYS A 91 5.66 -17.83 0.16
C LYS A 91 5.17 -17.21 1.47
N HIS A 92 3.98 -17.59 1.94
CA HIS A 92 3.44 -17.08 3.19
C HIS A 92 4.32 -17.45 4.38
N GLU A 93 4.69 -18.74 4.52
CA GLU A 93 5.55 -19.20 5.60
C GLU A 93 6.95 -18.55 5.54
N LYS A 94 7.56 -18.43 4.35
CA LYS A 94 8.83 -17.71 4.20
C LYS A 94 8.72 -16.24 4.57
N MET A 95 7.63 -15.57 4.21
CA MET A 95 7.39 -14.17 4.60
C MET A 95 7.21 -14.02 6.11
N LYS A 96 6.53 -14.98 6.77
CA LYS A 96 6.38 -15.00 8.23
C LYS A 96 7.72 -15.18 8.92
N ALA A 97 8.53 -16.15 8.48
CA ALA A 97 9.87 -16.36 8.99
C ALA A 97 10.77 -15.12 8.79
N LEU A 98 10.73 -14.50 7.61
CA LEU A 98 11.45 -13.26 7.32
C LEU A 98 11.01 -12.13 8.25
N HIS A 99 9.72 -12.02 8.56
CA HIS A 99 9.22 -11.01 9.49
C HIS A 99 9.77 -11.21 10.91
N THR A 100 9.76 -12.44 11.42
CA THR A 100 10.33 -12.78 12.72
C THR A 100 11.83 -12.51 12.79
N ALA A 101 12.59 -12.94 11.77
CA ALA A 101 14.03 -12.70 11.70
C ALA A 101 14.34 -11.19 11.69
N HIS A 102 13.57 -10.41 10.92
CA HIS A 102 13.72 -8.96 10.87
C HIS A 102 13.46 -8.30 12.24
N GLN A 103 12.41 -8.71 12.96
CA GLN A 103 12.14 -8.21 14.31
C GLN A 103 13.29 -8.53 15.29
N GLN A 104 13.88 -9.72 15.19
CA GLN A 104 15.04 -10.10 16.02
C GLN A 104 16.26 -9.22 15.70
N GLN A 105 16.53 -8.97 14.42
CA GLN A 105 17.64 -8.09 14.00
C GLN A 105 17.46 -6.65 14.48
N ILE A 106 16.25 -6.10 14.41
CA ILE A 106 15.94 -4.80 15.01
C ILE A 106 16.18 -4.85 16.52
N THR A 107 15.63 -5.84 17.21
CA THR A 107 15.74 -5.95 18.68
C THR A 107 17.21 -6.04 19.13
N ALA A 108 18.08 -6.69 18.36
CA ALA A 108 19.51 -6.84 18.67
C ALA A 108 20.28 -5.51 18.68
N ILE A 109 19.83 -4.48 17.96
CA ILE A 109 20.50 -3.17 17.92
C ILE A 109 19.95 -2.18 18.97
N LEU A 110 18.91 -2.56 19.73
CA LEU A 110 18.25 -1.72 20.73
C LEU A 110 18.80 -1.96 22.14
N ASN A 111 18.78 -0.92 22.97
CA ASN A 111 19.01 -1.05 24.41
C ASN A 111 17.74 -1.53 25.15
N ALA A 112 17.82 -1.77 26.46
CA ALA A 112 16.71 -2.31 27.25
C ALA A 112 15.43 -1.45 27.19
N GLU A 113 15.56 -0.12 27.37
CA GLU A 113 14.43 0.81 27.33
C GLU A 113 13.76 0.84 25.94
N GLN A 114 14.58 0.86 24.88
CA GLN A 114 14.11 0.84 23.51
C GLN A 114 13.40 -0.47 23.15
N LYS A 115 13.88 -1.61 23.66
CA LYS A 115 13.23 -2.92 23.47
C LYS A 115 11.83 -2.93 24.07
N GLN A 116 11.63 -2.33 25.24
CA GLN A 116 10.31 -2.23 25.85
C GLN A 116 9.36 -1.40 24.98
N LYS A 117 9.79 -0.21 24.53
CA LYS A 117 9.01 0.63 23.60
C LYS A 117 8.69 -0.09 22.29
N PHE A 118 9.64 -0.86 21.77
CA PHE A 118 9.43 -1.67 20.56
C PHE A 118 8.37 -2.75 20.78
N ALA A 119 8.42 -3.48 21.90
CA ALA A 119 7.42 -4.50 22.24
C ALA A 119 6.01 -3.88 22.37
N GLU A 120 5.88 -2.73 23.01
CA GLU A 120 4.60 -2.01 23.13
C GLU A 120 4.05 -1.58 21.76
N MET A 121 4.91 -1.10 20.86
CA MET A 121 4.50 -0.77 19.48
C MET A 121 3.98 -1.99 18.72
N GLU A 122 4.66 -3.13 18.84
CA GLU A 122 4.24 -4.38 18.18
C GLU A 122 2.94 -4.91 18.79
N ALA A 123 2.77 -4.87 20.12
CA ALA A 123 1.53 -5.24 20.79
C ALA A 123 0.35 -4.37 20.33
N ARG A 124 0.55 -3.04 20.24
CA ARG A 124 -0.49 -2.11 19.73
C ARG A 124 -0.83 -2.37 18.27
N LYS A 125 0.15 -2.77 17.46
CA LYS A 125 -0.07 -3.14 16.06
C LYS A 125 -0.89 -4.42 15.97
N GLU A 126 -0.58 -5.42 16.79
CA GLU A 126 -1.33 -6.67 16.86
C GLU A 126 -2.77 -6.46 17.33
N ALA A 127 -2.99 -5.67 18.39
CA ALA A 127 -4.32 -5.33 18.87
C ALA A 127 -5.18 -4.69 17.75
N ARG A 128 -4.61 -3.75 16.99
CA ARG A 128 -5.28 -3.14 15.84
C ARG A 128 -5.56 -4.13 14.70
N ARG A 129 -4.67 -5.10 14.46
CA ARG A 129 -4.94 -6.17 13.49
C ARG A 129 -6.13 -7.00 13.93
N GLN A 130 -6.16 -7.41 15.20
CA GLN A 130 -7.25 -8.21 15.75
C GLN A 130 -8.58 -7.45 15.74
N GLU A 131 -8.58 -6.15 16.05
CA GLU A 131 -9.75 -5.28 15.96
C GLU A 131 -10.29 -5.23 14.52
N HIS A 132 -9.43 -4.98 13.53
CA HIS A 132 -9.81 -4.98 12.12
C HIS A 132 -10.35 -6.35 11.66
N MET A 133 -9.77 -7.45 12.12
CA MET A 133 -10.27 -8.79 11.80
C MET A 133 -11.67 -9.00 12.37
N LYS A 134 -11.93 -8.61 13.63
CA LYS A 134 -13.25 -8.71 14.27
C LYS A 134 -14.33 -7.89 13.55
N ASP A 135 -13.97 -6.73 13.00
CA ASP A 135 -14.88 -5.89 12.19
C ASP A 135 -15.21 -6.57 10.84
N THR A 136 -14.22 -7.17 10.18
CA THR A 136 -14.45 -7.89 8.91
C THR A 136 -15.22 -9.20 9.05
N THR A 137 -15.24 -9.82 10.23
CA THR A 137 -15.98 -11.06 10.50
C THR A 137 -17.45 -10.82 10.90
N ARG A 138 -17.86 -9.57 11.21
CA ARG A 138 -19.23 -9.20 11.62
C ARG A 138 -20.20 -8.87 10.46
N GLY A 139 -20.04 -9.55 9.32
CA GLY A 139 -20.99 -9.48 8.19
C GLY A 139 -20.62 -8.45 7.10
N PRO A 140 -21.24 -8.55 5.91
CA PRO A 140 -20.87 -7.74 4.76
C PRO A 140 -21.10 -6.26 5.06
N ARG A 141 -20.10 -5.43 4.73
CA ARG A 141 -20.24 -3.96 4.71
C ARG A 141 -21.49 -3.62 3.90
N LYS A 142 -22.57 -3.23 4.58
CA LYS A 142 -23.78 -2.70 3.94
C LYS A 142 -23.40 -1.33 3.36
N GLY A 143 -22.82 -1.33 2.16
CA GLY A 143 -22.32 -0.11 1.52
C GLY A 143 -21.39 -0.36 0.34
N GLY A 144 -21.99 -0.69 -0.81
CA GLY A 144 -21.36 -0.53 -2.12
C GLY A 144 -21.16 -1.82 -2.90
N LYS A 145 -22.15 -2.20 -3.72
CA LYS A 145 -21.91 -3.03 -4.91
C LYS A 145 -20.93 -2.28 -5.82
N MET A 146 -19.63 -2.48 -5.66
CA MET A 146 -18.69 -2.18 -6.73
C MET A 146 -18.71 -3.38 -7.66
N GLN A 147 -19.51 -3.29 -8.71
CA GLN A 147 -19.39 -4.15 -9.88
C GLN A 147 -17.99 -3.95 -10.44
N HIS A 148 -17.02 -4.78 -10.02
CA HIS A 148 -15.74 -4.89 -10.70
C HIS A 148 -16.01 -5.73 -11.95
N LYS A 149 -16.50 -5.07 -13.00
CA LYS A 149 -16.58 -5.64 -14.34
C LYS A 149 -15.13 -5.84 -14.77
N MET A 150 -14.62 -7.06 -14.63
CA MET A 150 -13.37 -7.46 -15.27
C MET A 150 -13.57 -7.24 -16.78
N PRO A 151 -12.75 -6.44 -17.47
CA PRO A 151 -12.71 -6.52 -18.92
C PRO A 151 -12.14 -7.90 -19.28
N ASN A 152 -12.95 -8.66 -20.01
CA ASN A 152 -12.54 -9.91 -20.63
C ASN A 152 -11.44 -9.59 -21.66
N ASN A 153 -10.28 -10.23 -21.54
CA ASN A 153 -9.39 -10.45 -22.67
C ASN A 153 -8.61 -11.74 -22.48
#